data_AF-A0A543IK64-F1
#
_entry.id   AF-A0A543IK64-F1
#
_cell.length_a   1.000
_cell.length_b   1.000
_cell.length_c   1.000
_cell.angle_alpha   90.00
_cell.angle_beta   90.00
_cell.angle_gamma   90.00
#
_symmetry.space_group_name_H-M   'P 1'
#
loop_
_entity.id
_entity.type
_entity.pdbx_description
1 polymer ?
#
loop_
_entity_poly.entity_id
_entity_poly.type
_entity_poly.pdbx_seq_one_letter_code
_entity_poly.pdbx_strand_id
1 'polypeptide(L)'
;MIRTLRPKDYNEALHVGHFFRKGVPVLVDLTQLTDETARQMVDFCAGLICGRGGDMERLDRRLFLLQPSPSPRIAPAHIPDLAHITD
;
A
#
# COMPACT_ATOMS: atom_id res chain seq x y z
N MET A 1 14.51 -3.62 -9.08
CA MET A 1 14.54 -2.14 -9.16
C MET A 1 13.56 -1.59 -8.13
N ILE A 2 13.95 -0.58 -7.34
CA ILE A 2 13.08 0.08 -6.35
C ILE A 2 12.62 1.42 -6.93
N ARG A 3 11.32 1.72 -6.88
CA ARG A 3 10.78 3.02 -7.29
C ARG A 3 10.72 3.95 -6.09
N THR A 4 11.47 5.04 -6.11
CA THR A 4 11.31 6.10 -5.10
C THR A 4 10.26 7.10 -5.55
N LEU A 5 9.31 7.41 -4.68
CA LEU A 5 8.29 8.44 -4.86
C LEU A 5 8.38 9.43 -3.70
N ARG A 6 8.29 10.72 -4.01
CA ARG A 6 8.24 11.80 -3.03
C ARG A 6 6.96 12.62 -3.27
N PRO A 7 5.80 12.15 -2.76
CA PRO A 7 4.52 12.80 -2.98
C PRO A 7 4.51 14.23 -2.46
N LYS A 8 3.84 15.13 -3.19
CA LYS A 8 3.62 16.52 -2.77
C LYS A 8 2.22 16.76 -2.21
N ASP A 9 1.28 15.87 -2.53
CA ASP A 9 -0.07 15.86 -2.01
C ASP A 9 -0.65 14.43 -1.98
N TYR A 10 -1.89 14.29 -1.52
CA TYR A 10 -2.55 13.00 -1.40
C TYR A 10 -2.94 12.36 -2.74
N ASN A 11 -3.14 13.15 -3.81
CA ASN A 11 -3.56 12.61 -5.11
C ASN A 11 -2.50 11.69 -5.71
N GLU A 12 -1.23 11.89 -5.34
CA GLU A 12 -0.12 11.05 -5.75
C GLU A 12 -0.11 9.65 -5.11
N ALA A 13 -1.01 9.36 -4.16
CA ALA A 13 -1.22 8.00 -3.64
C ALA A 13 -1.53 6.99 -4.78
N LEU A 14 -2.19 7.46 -5.85
CA LEU A 14 -2.45 6.68 -7.05
C LEU A 14 -1.16 6.12 -7.68
N HIS A 15 -0.06 6.88 -7.66
CA HIS A 15 1.22 6.43 -8.18
C HIS A 15 1.83 5.34 -7.31
N VAL A 16 1.75 5.49 -5.98
CA VAL A 16 2.19 4.46 -5.01
C VAL A 16 1.48 3.14 -5.31
N GLY A 17 0.14 3.18 -5.39
CA GLY A 17 -0.68 2.01 -5.70
C GLY A 17 -0.38 1.41 -7.08
N HIS A 18 -0.17 2.24 -8.10
CA HIS A 18 0.15 1.78 -9.46
C HIS A 18 1.45 0.98 -9.52
N PHE A 19 2.54 1.49 -8.93
CA PHE A 19 3.82 0.79 -8.95
C PHE A 19 3.79 -0.47 -8.07
N PHE A 20 3.20 -0.38 -6.88
CA PHE A 20 3.04 -1.53 -5.99
C PHE A 20 2.26 -2.67 -6.65
N ARG A 21 1.14 -2.37 -7.32
CA ARG A 21 0.33 -3.37 -8.05
C ARG A 21 1.08 -4.02 -9.21
N LYS A 22 2.08 -3.34 -9.79
CA LYS A 22 2.97 -3.89 -10.82
C LYS A 22 4.10 -4.76 -10.25
N GLY A 23 4.09 -5.05 -8.94
CA GLY A 23 5.13 -5.86 -8.29
C GLY A 23 6.44 -5.11 -8.09
N VAL A 24 6.43 -3.77 -8.19
CA VAL A 24 7.64 -2.94 -8.01
C VAL A 24 7.71 -2.48 -6.56
N PRO A 25 8.80 -2.76 -5.81
CA PRO A 25 9.02 -2.16 -4.50
C PRO A 25 9.02 -0.64 -4.56
N VAL A 26 8.34 0.01 -3.62
CA VAL A 26 8.15 1.46 -3.60
C VAL A 26 8.73 2.06 -2.33
N LEU A 27 9.71 2.95 -2.47
CA LEU A 27 10.18 3.79 -1.38
C LEU A 27 9.36 5.09 -1.38
N VAL A 28 8.58 5.31 -0.34
CA VAL A 28 7.68 6.46 -0.17
C VAL A 28 8.30 7.45 0.80
N ASP A 29 8.70 8.60 0.26
CA ASP A 29 9.31 9.71 1.00
C ASP A 29 8.25 10.80 1.26
N LEU A 30 7.86 10.93 2.53
CA LEU A 30 6.81 11.84 3.00
C LEU A 30 7.37 13.19 3.47
N THR A 31 8.64 13.52 3.20
CA THR A 31 9.25 14.77 3.69
C THR A 31 8.56 16.04 3.17
N GLN A 32 7.87 15.97 2.04
CA GLN A 32 7.17 17.12 1.44
C GLN A 32 5.70 17.26 1.85
N LEU A 33 5.18 16.31 2.62
CA LEU A 33 3.80 16.34 3.08
C LEU A 33 3.65 17.02 4.45
N THR A 34 2.46 17.55 4.72
CA THR A 34 2.07 17.92 6.08
C THR A 34 1.95 16.66 6.95
N ASP A 35 2.00 16.81 8.28
CA ASP A 35 1.85 15.65 9.18
C ASP A 35 0.46 14.99 9.03
N GLU A 36 -0.58 15.74 8.68
CA GLU A 36 -1.90 15.20 8.37
C GLU A 36 -1.89 14.37 7.09
N THR A 37 -1.40 14.93 5.98
CA THR A 37 -1.36 14.22 4.70
C THR A 37 -0.38 13.05 4.72
N ALA A 38 0.72 13.15 5.49
CA ALA A 38 1.64 12.03 5.71
C ALA A 38 0.94 10.85 6.41
N ARG A 39 0.13 11.11 7.44
CA ARG A 39 -0.68 10.06 8.10
C ARG A 39 -1.66 9.42 7.12
N GLN A 40 -2.39 10.22 6.35
CA GLN A 40 -3.30 9.71 5.32
C GLN A 40 -2.57 8.84 4.28
N MET A 41 -1.36 9.23 3.87
CA MET A 41 -0.55 8.43 2.95
C MET A 41 -0.09 7.11 3.58
N VAL A 42 0.28 7.10 4.87
CA VAL A 42 0.61 5.87 5.60
C VAL A 42 -0.62 4.96 5.71
N ASP A 43 -1.80 5.50 5.99
CA ASP A 43 -3.06 4.74 6.04
C ASP A 43 -3.39 4.11 4.69
N PHE A 44 -3.18 4.87 3.59
CA PHE A 44 -3.30 4.35 2.23
C PHE A 44 -2.32 3.18 1.99
N CYS A 45 -1.05 3.31 2.40
CA CYS A 45 -0.05 2.25 2.26
C CYS A 45 -0.40 1.00 3.06
N ALA A 46 -0.88 1.17 4.29
CA ALA A 46 -1.35 0.06 5.14
C ALA A 46 -2.55 -0.65 4.49
N GLY A 47 -3.55 0.11 4.00
CA GLY A 47 -4.69 -0.44 3.27
C GLY A 47 -4.27 -1.20 2.00
N LEU A 48 -3.27 -0.69 1.29
CA LEU A 48 -2.74 -1.34 0.08
C LEU A 48 -2.11 -2.70 0.37
N ILE A 49 -1.34 -2.81 1.45
CA ILE A 49 -0.71 -4.06 1.87
C ILE A 49 -1.72 -5.04 2.46
N CYS A 50 -2.64 -4.57 3.31
CA CYS A 50 -3.72 -5.40 3.82
C CYS A 50 -4.58 -5.97 2.68
N GLY A 51 -4.92 -5.13 1.69
CA GLY A 51 -5.80 -5.52 0.59
C GLY A 51 -5.15 -6.29 -0.56
N ARG A 52 -3.83 -6.21 -0.75
CA ARG A 52 -3.13 -6.86 -1.87
C ARG A 52 -2.02 -7.83 -1.44
N GLY A 53 -1.76 -7.94 -0.14
CA GLY A 53 -0.59 -8.60 0.41
C GLY A 53 0.70 -7.83 0.14
N GLY A 54 1.76 -8.21 0.85
CA GLY A 54 3.05 -7.52 0.86
C GLY A 54 3.41 -7.06 2.27
N ASP A 55 4.43 -6.24 2.38
CA ASP A 55 4.95 -5.73 3.65
C ASP A 55 5.28 -4.23 3.57
N MET A 56 5.19 -3.53 4.70
CA MET A 56 5.64 -2.14 4.87
C MET A 56 6.68 -2.07 5.97
N GLU A 57 7.84 -1.53 5.64
CA GLU A 57 8.91 -1.25 6.58
C GLU A 57 9.09 0.26 6.73
N ARG A 58 9.20 0.74 7.97
CA ARG A 58 9.54 2.14 8.24
C ARG A 58 11.06 2.27 8.38
N LEU A 59 11.68 2.98 7.44
CA LEU A 59 13.12 3.20 7.43
C LEU A 59 13.52 4.45 8.24
N ASP A 60 12.64 5.46 8.28
CA ASP A 60 12.80 6.68 9.09
C ASP A 60 11.42 7.29 9.40
N ARG A 61 11.37 8.40 10.15
CA ARG A 61 10.15 9.10 10.56
C ARG A 61 9.22 9.35 9.37
N ARG A 62 9.78 9.73 8.21
CA ARG A 62 9.08 10.10 6.98
C ARG A 62 9.42 9.22 5.78
N LEU A 63 10.06 8.07 5.99
CA LEU A 63 10.53 7.22 4.89
C LEU A 63 10.05 5.79 5.10
N PHE A 64 9.29 5.26 4.14
CA PHE A 64 8.66 3.95 4.21
C PHE A 64 8.96 3.14 2.96
N LEU A 65 9.31 1.88 3.11
CA LEU A 65 9.46 0.93 2.01
C LEU A 65 8.24 0.02 1.96
N LEU A 66 7.58 -0.02 0.80
CA LEU A 66 6.54 -0.99 0.49
C LEU A 66 7.12 -2.10 -0.39
N GLN A 67 6.97 -3.34 0.04
CA GLN A 67 7.39 -4.52 -0.70
C GLN A 67 6.16 -5.30 -1.16
N PRO A 68 5.84 -5.32 -2.46
CA PRO A 68 4.76 -6.14 -3.00
C PRO A 68 5.01 -7.62 -2.74
N SER A 69 3.94 -8.36 -2.45
CA SER A 69 4.00 -9.82 -2.44
C SER A 69 4.37 -10.33 -3.85
N PRO A 70 5.26 -11.34 -3.97
CA PRO A 70 5.60 -11.96 -5.25
C PRO A 70 4.40 -12.63 -5.94
N SER A 71 3.35 -12.95 -5.17
CA SER A 71 2.05 -13.39 -5.69
C SER A 71 0.95 -12.52 -5.09
N PRO A 72 0.15 -11.78 -5.89
CA PRO A 72 -0.95 -11.00 -5.38
C PRO A 72 -2.01 -11.94 -4.77
N ARG A 73 -2.06 -11.99 -3.43
CA ARG A 73 -3.10 -12.74 -2.71
C ARG A 73 -4.36 -11.91 -2.71
N ILE A 74 -5.21 -12.12 -3.71
CA ILE A 74 -6.64 -12.15 -3.44
C ILE A 74 -6.99 -13.62 -3.38
N ALA A 75 -6.79 -14.22 -2.21
CA ALA A 75 -7.40 -15.52 -1.95
C ALA A 75 -8.92 -15.28 -1.98
N PRO A 76 -9.73 -16.13 -2.65
CA PRO A 76 -11.19 -16.01 -2.68
C PRO A 76 -11.89 -16.12 -1.31
N ALA A 77 -11.13 -16.10 -0.20
CA ALA A 77 -11.56 -16.54 1.13
C ALA A 77 -11.84 -15.40 2.12
N HIS A 78 -12.27 -14.21 1.68
CA HIS A 78 -12.74 -13.17 2.61
C HIS A 78 -14.18 -12.71 2.37
N ILE A 79 -14.99 -13.54 1.70
CA ILE A 79 -16.44 -13.50 1.91
C ILE A 79 -16.72 -14.53 3.01
N PRO A 80 -16.99 -14.12 4.26
CA PRO A 80 -17.49 -15.06 5.24
C PRO A 80 -18.89 -15.50 4.77
N ASP A 81 -18.94 -16.76 4.36
CA ASP A 81 -20.11 -17.62 4.33
C ASP A 81 -21.33 -17.17 3.50
N LEU A 82 -21.34 -17.56 2.22
CA LEU A 82 -22.57 -17.70 1.43
C LEU A 82 -23.08 -19.16 1.44
N ALA A 83 -22.48 -20.06 2.22
CA ALA A 83 -22.90 -21.47 2.29
C ALA A 83 -24.25 -21.63 3.01
N HIS A 84 -24.73 -20.59 3.71
CA HIS A 84 -26.05 -20.55 4.32
C HIS A 84 -27.20 -20.08 3.40
N ILE A 85 -26.94 -19.71 2.14
CA ILE A 85 -28.00 -19.18 1.23
C ILE A 85 -28.57 -20.27 0.29
N THR A 86 -28.07 -21.50 0.39
CA THR A 86 -28.63 -22.66 -0.31
C THR A 86 -29.14 -23.68 0.69
N ASP A 87 -30.26 -23.35 1.34
CA ASP A 87 -31.28 -24.30 1.80
C ASP A 87 -32.63 -23.58 1.92
#